data_AF-A0A222SZU8-F1
#
_entry.id   AF-A0A222SZU8-F1
#
_cell.length_a   1.000
_cell.length_b   1.000
_cell.length_c   1.000
_cell.angle_alpha   90.00
_cell.angle_beta   90.00
_cell.angle_gamma   90.00
#
_symmetry.space_group_name_H-M   'P 1'
#
loop_
_entity.id
_entity.type
_entity.pdbx_description
1 polymer ?
#
loop_
_entity_poly.entity_id
_entity_poly.type
_entity_poly.pdbx_seq_one_letter_code
_entity_poly.pdbx_strand_id
1 'polypeptide(L)'
;MTASGITSNSLPFYYIASPMCRSLSLNEGSAPPTLITIFGNALSTATGVLFGSVGPGTGLVIVSDTALNITTPPHGSFGSACTDTVDVTVTTAGGSTFPTGASCQYTYYKAPNITGLSPTAASTGSTVTIVGTCLPDATQVTFTPTGSGQATQAAFTNISTSRITTVVPPSLVAGTYDIRVTTPGGQTPIVPIDVFTI
;
A
#
# COMPACT_ATOMS: atom_id res chain seq x y z
N MET A 1 -8.39 8.97 74.91
CA MET A 1 -8.33 8.28 73.60
C MET A 1 -9.60 8.61 72.85
N THR A 2 -9.52 9.31 71.72
CA THR A 2 -10.50 9.26 70.61
C THR A 2 -9.89 10.00 69.42
N ALA A 3 -9.20 9.28 68.53
CA ALA A 3 -8.91 9.81 67.20
C ALA A 3 -10.21 9.73 66.39
N SER A 4 -10.73 10.89 65.99
CA SER A 4 -11.91 11.00 65.13
C SER A 4 -11.63 10.31 63.80
N GLY A 5 -12.53 9.41 63.40
CA GLY A 5 -12.49 8.73 62.12
C GLY A 5 -12.55 9.73 60.99
N ILE A 6 -11.49 9.77 60.19
CA ILE A 6 -11.53 10.38 58.86
C ILE A 6 -12.02 9.29 57.93
N THR A 7 -13.30 9.33 57.54
CA THR A 7 -13.76 8.57 56.38
C THR A 7 -13.30 9.31 55.14
N SER A 8 -12.28 8.78 54.45
CA SER A 8 -11.94 9.24 53.11
C SER A 8 -13.15 9.03 52.20
N ASN A 9 -13.63 10.10 51.57
CA ASN A 9 -14.63 10.01 50.52
C ASN A 9 -13.94 9.44 49.27
N SER A 10 -14.04 8.13 49.07
CA SER A 10 -13.60 7.53 47.81
C SER A 10 -14.44 8.14 46.67
N LEU A 11 -13.83 9.04 45.90
CA LEU A 11 -14.43 9.55 44.67
C LEU A 11 -14.40 8.41 43.64
N PRO A 12 -15.49 8.16 42.90
CA PRO A 12 -15.43 7.23 41.78
C PRO A 12 -14.47 7.79 40.73
N PHE A 13 -13.45 7.00 40.39
CA PHE A 13 -12.61 7.26 39.23
C PHE A 13 -13.01 6.30 38.11
N TYR A 14 -13.02 6.78 36.87
CA TYR A 14 -13.20 5.95 35.68
C TYR A 14 -11.86 5.85 34.95
N TYR A 15 -11.45 4.62 34.65
CA TYR A 15 -10.25 4.36 33.86
C TYR A 15 -10.66 4.06 32.42
N ILE A 16 -10.15 4.86 31.47
CA ILE A 16 -10.29 4.57 30.05
C ILE A 16 -9.13 3.65 29.68
N ALA A 17 -9.44 2.47 29.15
CA ALA A 17 -8.44 1.51 28.73
C ALA A 17 -7.54 2.11 27.64
N SER A 18 -6.22 1.86 27.71
CA SER A 18 -5.32 2.26 26.64
C SER A 18 -5.62 1.49 25.36
N PRO A 19 -5.63 2.16 24.20
CA PRO A 19 -5.98 1.50 22.95
C PRO A 19 -4.87 0.56 22.48
N MET A 20 -5.25 -0.48 21.76
CA MET A 20 -4.30 -1.33 21.05
C MET A 20 -4.69 -1.48 19.59
N CYS A 21 -3.69 -1.36 18.71
CA CYS A 21 -3.82 -1.83 17.34
C CYS A 21 -3.39 -3.30 17.31
N ARG A 22 -4.16 -4.15 16.63
CA ARG A 22 -3.89 -5.58 16.45
C ARG A 22 -3.49 -5.91 15.03
N SER A 23 -4.24 -5.39 14.04
CA SER A 23 -3.99 -5.63 12.63
C SER A 23 -4.63 -4.56 11.74
N LEU A 24 -4.14 -4.43 10.52
CA LEU A 24 -4.77 -3.64 9.45
C LEU A 24 -5.47 -4.56 8.45
N SER A 25 -6.55 -4.11 7.80
CA SER A 25 -7.17 -4.85 6.70
C SER A 25 -6.24 -4.99 5.50
N LEU A 26 -5.36 -4.00 5.31
CA LEU A 26 -4.24 -3.99 4.38
C LEU A 26 -3.05 -3.38 5.11
N ASN A 27 -1.93 -4.10 5.14
CA ASN A 27 -0.65 -3.64 5.70
C ASN A 27 0.25 -3.00 4.63
N GLU A 28 -0.25 -2.87 3.41
CA GLU A 28 0.46 -2.27 2.28
C GLU A 28 -0.50 -1.60 1.30
N GLY A 29 0.04 -0.70 0.49
CA GLY A 29 -0.66 -0.14 -0.65
C GLY A 29 0.13 0.94 -1.37
N SER A 30 -0.49 1.49 -2.42
CA SER A 30 0.12 2.50 -3.27
C SER A 30 0.23 3.87 -2.59
N ALA A 31 1.07 4.74 -3.12
CA ALA A 31 1.21 6.13 -2.68
C ALA A 31 -0.10 6.95 -2.60
N PRO A 32 -1.09 6.79 -3.51
CA PRO A 32 -2.40 7.42 -3.38
C PRO A 32 -3.22 6.94 -2.17
N PRO A 33 -4.12 7.78 -1.65
CA PRO A 33 -4.97 7.44 -0.50
C PRO A 33 -5.76 6.14 -0.71
N THR A 34 -5.72 5.26 0.29
CA THR A 34 -6.41 3.97 0.32
C THR A 34 -7.26 3.88 1.58
N LEU A 35 -8.51 3.41 1.45
CA LEU A 35 -9.37 3.15 2.60
C LEU A 35 -8.98 1.81 3.23
N ILE A 36 -8.67 1.83 4.52
CA ILE A 36 -8.35 0.63 5.31
C ILE A 36 -9.18 0.58 6.58
N THR A 37 -9.31 -0.61 7.15
CA THR A 37 -9.87 -0.84 8.49
C THR A 37 -8.73 -1.18 9.45
N ILE A 38 -8.71 -0.53 10.61
CA ILE A 38 -7.82 -0.87 11.72
C ILE A 38 -8.60 -1.71 12.72
N PHE A 39 -8.06 -2.88 13.06
CA PHE A 39 -8.61 -3.78 14.07
C PHE A 39 -7.81 -3.69 15.36
N GLY A 40 -8.50 -3.70 16.50
CA GLY A 40 -7.88 -3.45 17.79
C GLY A 40 -8.83 -3.62 18.97
N ASN A 41 -8.56 -2.91 20.06
CA ASN A 41 -9.46 -2.77 21.21
C ASN A 41 -9.40 -1.33 21.76
N ALA A 42 -10.45 -0.92 22.49
CA ALA A 42 -10.60 0.41 23.05
C ALA A 42 -10.53 1.54 22.00
N LEU A 43 -11.08 1.29 20.80
CA LEU A 43 -11.06 2.20 19.66
C LEU A 43 -12.30 3.12 19.59
N SER A 44 -13.30 2.91 20.45
CA SER A 44 -14.58 3.64 20.43
C SER A 44 -14.47 5.16 20.63
N THR A 45 -13.33 5.64 21.15
CA THR A 45 -13.06 7.07 21.40
C THR A 45 -11.93 7.61 20.53
N ALA A 46 -11.65 6.96 19.39
CA ALA A 46 -10.59 7.39 18.49
C ALA A 46 -10.82 8.82 17.96
N THR A 47 -9.79 9.65 18.02
CA THR A 47 -9.80 11.04 17.55
C THR A 47 -8.89 11.26 16.35
N GLY A 48 -7.96 10.34 16.09
CA GLY A 48 -7.04 10.44 14.95
C GLY A 48 -6.21 9.17 14.75
N VAL A 49 -5.68 9.05 13.55
CA VAL A 49 -4.74 7.99 13.15
C VAL A 49 -3.55 8.65 12.46
N LEU A 50 -2.34 8.36 12.94
CA LEU A 50 -1.08 8.86 12.40
C LEU A 50 -0.33 7.73 11.70
N PHE A 51 0.19 8.00 10.50
CA PHE A 51 1.03 7.10 9.73
C PHE A 51 2.48 7.60 9.79
N GLY A 52 3.16 7.34 10.91
CA GLY A 52 4.53 7.78 11.19
C GLY A 52 4.85 9.20 10.70
N SER A 53 5.89 9.33 9.88
CA SER A 53 6.35 10.57 9.26
C SER A 53 5.52 11.03 8.05
N VAL A 54 4.67 10.16 7.48
CA VAL A 54 3.81 10.48 6.32
C VAL A 54 2.72 11.46 6.71
N GLY A 55 2.23 11.37 7.95
CA GLY A 55 1.26 12.30 8.52
C GLY A 55 -0.09 11.66 8.88
N PRO A 56 -1.12 12.47 9.16
CA PRO A 56 -2.41 11.99 9.64
C PRO A 56 -3.27 11.42 8.51
N GLY A 57 -3.96 10.31 8.80
CA GLY A 57 -5.04 9.80 7.96
C GLY A 57 -6.27 10.71 7.99
N THR A 58 -7.17 10.51 7.03
CA THR A 58 -8.41 11.28 6.89
C THR A 58 -9.63 10.36 6.83
N GLY A 59 -10.85 10.91 6.98
CA GLY A 59 -12.08 10.12 6.88
C GLY A 59 -12.25 9.08 8.00
N LEU A 60 -11.80 9.40 9.23
CA LEU A 60 -11.94 8.52 10.38
C LEU A 60 -13.42 8.21 10.66
N VAL A 61 -13.78 6.94 10.62
CA VAL A 61 -15.11 6.43 10.98
C VAL A 61 -14.97 5.31 11.99
N ILE A 62 -15.49 5.50 13.19
CA ILE A 62 -15.50 4.48 14.24
C ILE A 62 -16.63 3.49 13.94
N VAL A 63 -16.29 2.21 13.77
CA VAL A 63 -17.27 1.16 13.45
C VAL A 63 -17.72 0.46 14.74
N SER A 64 -16.76 0.15 15.62
CA SER A 64 -17.00 -0.47 16.93
C SER A 64 -15.82 -0.18 17.86
N ASP A 65 -15.86 -0.70 19.08
CA ASP A 65 -14.70 -0.63 19.98
C ASP A 65 -13.46 -1.40 19.46
N THR A 66 -13.66 -2.30 18.50
CA THR A 66 -12.61 -3.17 17.96
C THR A 66 -12.26 -2.89 16.50
N ALA A 67 -12.93 -1.92 15.86
CA ALA A 67 -12.71 -1.59 14.46
C ALA A 67 -12.99 -0.11 14.15
N LEU A 68 -12.13 0.49 13.33
CA LEU A 68 -12.37 1.80 12.72
C LEU A 68 -11.91 1.80 11.25
N ASN A 69 -12.56 2.61 10.43
CA ASN A 69 -12.14 2.86 9.04
C ASN A 69 -11.38 4.18 8.98
N ILE A 70 -10.34 4.22 8.15
CA ILE A 70 -9.51 5.39 7.92
C ILE A 70 -8.96 5.38 6.50
N THR A 71 -8.84 6.55 5.89
CA THR A 71 -8.13 6.73 4.62
C THR A 71 -6.68 7.14 4.87
N THR A 72 -5.73 6.40 4.28
CA THR A 72 -4.30 6.69 4.40
C THR A 72 -3.96 8.08 3.81
N PRO A 73 -2.98 8.80 4.38
CA PRO A 73 -2.48 10.03 3.77
C PRO A 73 -1.77 9.74 2.43
N PRO A 74 -1.75 10.70 1.49
CA PRO A 74 -0.94 10.57 0.28
C PRO A 74 0.56 10.57 0.62
N HIS A 75 1.32 9.69 -0.03
CA HIS A 75 2.78 9.61 0.16
C HIS A 75 3.54 10.12 -1.08
N GLY A 76 4.29 11.20 -0.93
CA GLY A 76 4.95 11.87 -2.06
C GLY A 76 6.46 11.63 -2.18
N SER A 77 7.11 10.95 -1.23
CA SER A 77 8.58 10.99 -1.10
C SER A 77 9.18 9.70 -0.57
N PHE A 78 9.58 8.82 -1.49
CA PHE A 78 10.19 7.51 -1.18
C PHE A 78 11.73 7.54 -1.13
N GLY A 79 12.35 8.71 -1.34
CA GLY A 79 13.80 8.80 -1.56
C GLY A 79 14.26 7.88 -2.71
N SER A 80 15.35 7.16 -2.49
CA SER A 80 15.89 6.17 -3.43
C SER A 80 15.24 4.78 -3.30
N ALA A 81 14.41 4.58 -2.28
CA ALA A 81 13.70 3.32 -2.08
C ALA A 81 12.42 3.25 -2.92
N CYS A 82 11.88 2.05 -3.05
CA CYS A 82 10.59 1.80 -3.68
C CYS A 82 9.46 1.57 -2.68
N THR A 83 9.81 1.51 -1.40
CA THR A 83 8.88 1.29 -0.29
C THR A 83 9.23 2.22 0.87
N ASP A 84 8.23 2.55 1.67
CA ASP A 84 8.39 3.22 2.95
C ASP A 84 7.40 2.63 3.97
N THR A 85 7.93 2.05 5.03
CA THR A 85 7.13 1.39 6.08
C THR A 85 7.04 2.30 7.29
N VAL A 86 5.82 2.61 7.70
CA VAL A 86 5.55 3.47 8.85
C VAL A 86 4.64 2.79 9.86
N ASP A 87 4.84 3.12 11.13
CA ASP A 87 3.95 2.68 12.18
C ASP A 87 2.62 3.43 12.12
N VAL A 88 1.53 2.70 12.34
CA VAL A 88 0.17 3.25 12.43
C VAL A 88 -0.20 3.41 13.90
N THR A 89 -0.45 4.66 14.30
CA THR A 89 -0.78 5.02 15.68
C THR A 89 -2.18 5.59 15.75
N VAL A 90 -3.07 4.93 16.50
CA VAL A 90 -4.40 5.45 16.80
C VAL A 90 -4.37 6.21 18.11
N THR A 91 -4.95 7.41 18.13
CA THR A 91 -5.12 8.21 19.36
C THR A 91 -6.57 8.15 19.81
N THR A 92 -6.78 7.90 21.10
CA THR A 92 -8.08 7.79 21.76
C THR A 92 -8.06 8.58 23.06
N ALA A 93 -9.19 8.67 23.77
CA ALA A 93 -9.23 9.27 25.10
C ALA A 93 -8.39 8.50 26.15
N GLY A 94 -8.13 7.21 25.93
CA GLY A 94 -7.29 6.35 26.79
C GLY A 94 -5.79 6.44 26.49
N GLY A 95 -5.39 7.34 25.59
CA GLY A 95 -4.01 7.48 25.10
C GLY A 95 -3.87 7.03 23.66
N SER A 96 -2.63 6.75 23.25
CA SER A 96 -2.29 6.29 21.90
C SER A 96 -1.87 4.83 21.91
N THR A 97 -2.11 4.14 20.79
CA THR A 97 -1.62 2.78 20.61
C THR A 97 -0.11 2.79 20.58
N PHE A 98 0.54 1.84 21.24
CA PHE A 98 1.95 1.56 20.97
C PHE A 98 2.00 0.57 19.80
N PRO A 99 2.60 0.92 18.65
CA PRO A 99 2.72 -0.01 17.53
C PRO A 99 3.62 -1.18 17.94
N THR A 100 3.03 -2.37 18.16
CA THR A 100 3.78 -3.58 18.51
C THR A 100 4.05 -4.42 17.27
N GLY A 101 5.01 -3.98 16.45
CA GLY A 101 5.52 -4.76 15.32
C GLY A 101 4.69 -4.70 14.04
N ALA A 102 5.01 -5.61 13.12
CA ALA A 102 4.59 -5.56 11.72
C ALA A 102 3.07 -5.55 11.47
N SER A 103 2.25 -5.98 12.44
CA SER A 103 0.80 -6.02 12.27
C SER A 103 0.13 -4.65 12.31
N CYS A 104 0.82 -3.64 12.85
CA CYS A 104 0.37 -2.24 12.90
C CYS A 104 1.32 -1.31 12.14
N GLN A 105 1.99 -1.86 11.13
CA GLN A 105 2.78 -1.11 10.16
C GLN A 105 2.06 -1.08 8.82
N TYR A 106 2.19 0.05 8.13
CA TYR A 106 1.70 0.23 6.78
C TYR A 106 2.88 0.53 5.85
N THR A 107 3.04 -0.29 4.81
CA THR A 107 4.07 -0.12 3.80
C THR A 107 3.49 0.57 2.57
N TYR A 108 3.94 1.79 2.32
CA TYR A 108 3.68 2.49 1.07
C TYR A 108 4.59 1.94 -0.03
N TYR A 109 4.03 1.73 -1.21
CA TYR A 109 4.76 1.36 -2.42
C TYR A 109 4.75 2.52 -3.42
N LYS A 110 5.94 2.81 -3.96
CA LYS A 110 6.13 3.78 -5.03
C LYS A 110 5.58 3.23 -6.35
N ALA A 111 4.94 4.09 -7.13
CA ALA A 111 4.47 3.73 -8.46
C ALA A 111 5.63 3.23 -9.36
N PRO A 112 5.45 2.11 -10.09
CA PRO A 112 6.46 1.60 -11.00
C PRO A 112 6.58 2.47 -12.25
N ASN A 113 7.75 2.45 -12.88
CA ASN A 113 7.95 3.16 -14.15
C ASN A 113 8.81 2.34 -15.11
N ILE A 114 8.42 2.25 -16.38
CA ILE A 114 9.23 1.65 -17.45
C ILE A 114 10.14 2.73 -18.03
N THR A 115 11.41 2.40 -18.21
CA THR A 115 12.43 3.27 -18.82
C THR A 115 13.04 2.65 -20.08
N GLY A 116 12.65 1.43 -20.46
CA GLY A 116 13.10 0.85 -21.73
C GLY A 116 12.60 -0.58 -21.95
N LEU A 117 12.49 -0.94 -23.22
CA LEU A 117 12.20 -2.28 -23.70
C LEU A 117 13.31 -2.76 -24.61
N SER A 118 13.67 -4.05 -24.52
CA SER A 118 14.66 -4.66 -25.41
C SER A 118 14.31 -6.13 -25.69
N PRO A 119 13.96 -6.50 -26.93
CA PRO A 119 13.74 -5.62 -28.08
C PRO A 119 12.41 -4.82 -27.96
N THR A 120 12.23 -3.79 -28.80
CA THR A 120 10.95 -3.04 -28.95
C THR A 120 10.02 -3.66 -29.99
N ALA A 121 10.49 -4.64 -30.76
CA ALA A 121 9.69 -5.42 -31.67
C ALA A 121 10.16 -6.86 -31.73
N ALA A 122 9.24 -7.83 -31.64
CA ALA A 122 9.52 -9.24 -31.84
C ALA A 122 8.23 -10.05 -32.05
N SER A 123 8.37 -11.23 -32.66
CA SER A 123 7.27 -12.18 -32.84
C SER A 123 6.77 -12.75 -31.50
N THR A 124 5.53 -13.23 -31.49
CA THR A 124 4.97 -14.00 -30.37
C THR A 124 5.89 -15.13 -29.90
N GLY A 125 5.95 -15.37 -28.59
CA GLY A 125 6.85 -16.34 -27.98
C GLY A 125 8.28 -15.85 -27.74
N SER A 126 8.65 -14.66 -28.24
CA SER A 126 9.95 -14.06 -27.96
C SER A 126 10.03 -13.49 -26.55
N THR A 127 11.24 -13.43 -26.00
CA THR A 127 11.50 -12.78 -24.70
C THR A 127 11.80 -11.31 -24.89
N VAL A 128 11.14 -10.47 -24.10
CA VAL A 128 11.35 -9.03 -24.01
C VAL A 128 11.88 -8.68 -22.62
N THR A 129 12.97 -7.93 -22.57
CA THR A 129 13.46 -7.36 -21.31
C THR A 129 12.83 -5.99 -21.10
N ILE A 130 12.18 -5.82 -19.96
CA ILE A 130 11.64 -4.56 -19.47
C ILE A 130 12.62 -3.99 -18.45
N VAL A 131 13.03 -2.74 -18.65
CA VAL A 131 13.89 -2.00 -17.73
C VAL A 131 13.07 -0.86 -17.12
N GLY A 132 13.26 -0.57 -15.84
CA GLY A 132 12.49 0.45 -15.15
C GLY A 132 12.93 0.72 -13.72
N THR A 133 12.02 1.29 -12.94
CA THR A 133 12.19 1.54 -11.51
C THR A 133 11.04 0.95 -10.73
N CYS A 134 11.34 0.42 -9.53
CA CYS A 134 10.35 -0.15 -8.62
C CYS A 134 9.56 -1.30 -9.23
N LEU A 135 10.28 -2.20 -9.92
CA LEU A 135 9.76 -3.43 -10.52
C LEU A 135 9.88 -4.74 -9.69
N PRO A 136 10.55 -4.84 -8.51
CA PRO A 136 10.88 -6.15 -7.91
C PRO A 136 9.63 -6.96 -7.49
N ASP A 137 8.55 -6.27 -7.15
CA ASP A 137 7.29 -6.86 -6.70
C ASP A 137 6.22 -6.79 -7.80
N ALA A 138 6.62 -6.91 -9.06
CA ALA A 138 5.63 -7.00 -10.13
C ALA A 138 4.78 -8.26 -9.96
N THR A 139 3.48 -8.05 -10.00
CA THR A 139 2.43 -9.08 -9.89
C THR A 139 1.80 -9.40 -11.23
N GLN A 140 1.92 -8.48 -12.20
CA GLN A 140 1.39 -8.67 -13.55
C GLN A 140 2.21 -7.92 -14.59
N VAL A 141 2.35 -8.52 -15.78
CA VAL A 141 2.73 -7.84 -17.02
C VAL A 141 1.61 -8.04 -18.03
N THR A 142 1.19 -6.97 -18.70
CA THR A 142 0.14 -7.02 -19.72
C THR A 142 0.60 -6.36 -21.02
N PHE A 143 0.12 -6.90 -22.13
CA PHE A 143 0.21 -6.30 -23.45
C PHE A 143 -1.18 -5.77 -23.80
N THR A 144 -1.31 -4.44 -23.88
CA THR A 144 -2.58 -3.77 -24.16
C THR A 144 -2.52 -3.20 -25.57
N PRO A 145 -3.43 -3.55 -26.50
CA PRO A 145 -3.45 -2.92 -27.82
C PRO A 145 -3.55 -1.40 -27.70
N THR A 146 -2.74 -0.65 -28.45
CA THR A 146 -2.79 0.84 -28.45
C THR A 146 -4.11 1.39 -29.00
N GLY A 147 -4.82 0.58 -29.79
CA GLY A 147 -6.16 0.87 -30.28
C GLY A 147 -7.26 0.29 -29.39
N SER A 148 -8.24 -0.37 -30.01
CA SER A 148 -9.31 -1.08 -29.29
C SER A 148 -8.92 -2.54 -29.02
N GLY A 149 -9.07 -3.00 -27.78
CA GLY A 149 -8.93 -4.41 -27.44
C GLY A 149 -8.79 -4.62 -25.94
N GLN A 150 -8.66 -5.89 -25.55
CA GLN A 150 -8.46 -6.27 -24.16
C GLN A 150 -6.97 -6.49 -23.88
N ALA A 151 -6.53 -6.11 -22.68
CA ALA A 151 -5.20 -6.40 -22.21
C ALA A 151 -4.99 -7.92 -22.10
N THR A 152 -3.88 -8.42 -22.63
CA THR A 152 -3.50 -9.82 -22.51
C THR A 152 -2.39 -9.95 -21.48
N GLN A 153 -2.60 -10.78 -20.47
CA GLN A 153 -1.57 -11.07 -19.48
C GLN A 153 -0.45 -11.90 -20.08
N ALA A 154 0.80 -11.54 -19.77
CA ALA A 154 1.99 -12.25 -20.17
C ALA A 154 2.65 -12.98 -19.00
N ALA A 155 3.33 -14.08 -19.30
CA ALA A 155 4.23 -14.72 -18.36
C ALA A 155 5.50 -13.88 -18.22
N PHE A 156 5.98 -13.71 -17.00
CA PHE A 156 7.16 -12.91 -16.72
C PHE A 156 7.97 -13.45 -15.55
N THR A 157 9.21 -12.99 -15.44
CA THR A 157 10.14 -13.29 -14.37
C THR A 157 10.73 -11.98 -13.85
N ASN A 158 10.63 -11.76 -12.54
CA ASN A 158 11.30 -10.65 -11.86
C ASN A 158 12.80 -10.97 -11.75
N ILE A 159 13.64 -10.11 -12.33
CA ILE A 159 15.10 -10.30 -12.32
C ILE A 159 15.75 -9.42 -11.25
N SER A 160 15.33 -8.16 -11.15
CA SER A 160 15.81 -7.22 -10.15
C SER A 160 14.78 -6.10 -9.91
N THR A 161 15.10 -5.17 -9.02
CA THR A 161 14.29 -3.98 -8.75
C THR A 161 14.06 -3.07 -9.97
N SER A 162 14.85 -3.27 -11.03
CA SER A 162 14.84 -2.47 -12.25
C SER A 162 14.70 -3.29 -13.53
N ARG A 163 14.55 -4.62 -13.44
CA ARG A 163 14.50 -5.49 -14.62
C ARG A 163 13.51 -6.63 -14.46
N ILE A 164 12.71 -6.84 -15.50
CA ILE A 164 11.79 -7.97 -15.69
C ILE A 164 12.04 -8.54 -17.08
N THR A 165 11.91 -9.86 -17.23
CA THR A 165 11.77 -10.48 -18.55
C THR A 165 10.36 -10.99 -18.72
N THR A 166 9.71 -10.69 -19.84
CA THR A 166 8.38 -11.17 -20.19
C THR A 166 8.42 -11.93 -21.50
N VAL A 167 7.53 -12.89 -21.69
CA VAL A 167 7.36 -13.59 -22.98
C VAL A 167 6.17 -13.00 -23.71
N VAL A 168 6.33 -12.65 -24.99
CA VAL A 168 5.23 -12.13 -25.81
C VAL A 168 4.15 -13.23 -25.93
N PRO A 169 2.90 -13.00 -25.47
CA PRO A 169 1.89 -14.03 -25.46
C PRO A 169 1.59 -14.60 -26.87
N PRO A 170 1.41 -15.93 -27.01
CA PRO A 170 1.17 -16.58 -28.30
C PRO A 170 -0.19 -16.25 -28.93
N SER A 171 -1.14 -15.73 -28.13
CA SER A 171 -2.48 -15.34 -28.59
C SER A 171 -2.53 -13.95 -29.22
N LEU A 172 -1.43 -13.19 -29.18
CA LEU A 172 -1.37 -11.87 -29.79
C LEU A 172 -1.22 -11.96 -31.30
N VAL A 173 -1.69 -10.93 -32.00
CA VAL A 173 -1.61 -10.79 -33.45
C VAL A 173 -0.68 -9.64 -33.81
N ALA A 174 -0.32 -9.50 -35.09
CA ALA A 174 0.49 -8.38 -35.54
C ALA A 174 -0.18 -7.04 -35.19
N GLY A 175 0.59 -6.11 -34.63
CA GLY A 175 0.06 -4.86 -34.11
C GLY A 175 0.98 -4.15 -33.12
N THR A 176 0.49 -3.02 -32.61
CA THR A 176 1.19 -2.23 -31.58
C THR A 176 0.49 -2.37 -30.24
N TYR A 177 1.30 -2.55 -29.20
CA TYR A 177 0.86 -2.84 -27.84
C TYR A 177 1.64 -1.99 -26.85
N ASP A 178 0.96 -1.46 -25.84
CA ASP A 178 1.61 -0.90 -24.66
C ASP A 178 1.88 -2.03 -23.66
N ILE A 179 3.14 -2.18 -23.26
CA ILE A 179 3.52 -3.09 -22.18
C ILE A 179 3.31 -2.39 -20.84
N ARG A 180 2.48 -2.95 -19.97
CA ARG A 180 2.25 -2.39 -18.63
C ARG A 180 2.64 -3.38 -17.56
N VAL A 181 3.29 -2.88 -16.51
CA VAL A 181 3.67 -3.66 -15.33
C VAL A 181 2.83 -3.18 -14.14
N THR A 182 2.28 -4.13 -13.40
CA THR A 182 1.54 -3.87 -12.15
C THR A 182 2.37 -4.33 -10.98
N THR A 183 2.52 -3.46 -9.98
CA THR A 183 3.12 -3.73 -8.67
C THR A 183 2.14 -3.29 -7.58
N PRO A 184 2.38 -3.58 -6.29
CA PRO A 184 1.58 -3.02 -5.20
C PRO A 184 1.54 -1.47 -5.19
N GLY A 185 2.53 -0.82 -5.81
CA GLY A 185 2.59 0.63 -5.98
C GLY A 185 1.67 1.18 -7.08
N GLY A 186 1.02 0.30 -7.84
CA GLY A 186 0.13 0.64 -8.96
C GLY A 186 0.64 0.09 -10.28
N GLN A 187 0.06 0.59 -11.37
CA GLN A 187 0.42 0.20 -12.73
C GLN A 187 1.27 1.27 -13.40
N THR A 188 2.21 0.86 -14.25
CA THR A 188 3.03 1.80 -15.02
C THR A 188 2.15 2.70 -15.91
N PRO A 189 2.51 4.00 -16.04
CA PRO A 189 1.80 4.90 -16.96
C PRO A 189 1.95 4.42 -18.41
N ILE A 190 1.02 4.79 -19.29
CA ILE A 190 1.21 4.61 -20.75
C ILE A 190 2.12 5.74 -21.22
N VAL A 191 3.26 5.38 -21.80
CA VAL A 191 4.24 6.32 -22.30
C VAL A 191 4.92 5.75 -23.55
N PRO A 192 5.37 6.55 -24.53
CA PRO A 192 5.93 6.02 -25.79
C PRO A 192 7.07 4.99 -25.65
N ILE A 193 7.73 4.93 -24.50
CA ILE A 193 8.83 3.99 -24.23
C ILE A 193 8.36 2.55 -23.96
N ASP A 194 7.08 2.35 -23.65
CA ASP A 194 6.48 1.05 -23.39
C ASP A 194 5.78 0.43 -24.62
N VAL A 195 5.85 1.12 -25.76
CA VAL A 195 5.27 0.66 -27.03
C VAL A 195 6.11 -0.49 -27.60
N PHE A 196 5.44 -1.60 -27.87
CA PHE A 196 6.00 -2.82 -28.42
C PHE A 196 5.25 -3.24 -29.70
N THR A 197 5.98 -3.71 -30.71
CA THR A 197 5.39 -4.15 -31.98
C THR A 197 5.58 -5.65 -32.21
N ILE A 198 4.50 -6.34 -32.61
CA ILE A 198 4.52 -7.73 -33.07
C ILE A 198 4.46 -7.76 -34.59
#